data_AF-A0A7K0J2S8-F1
#
_entry.id   AF-A0A7K0J2S8-F1
#
_cell.length_a   1.000
_cell.length_b   1.000
_cell.length_c   1.000
_cell.angle_alpha   90.00
_cell.angle_beta   90.00
_cell.angle_gamma   90.00
#
_symmetry.space_group_name_H-M   'P 1'
#
loop_
_entity.id
_entity.type
_entity.pdbx_description
1 polymer ?
#
loop_
_entity_poly.entity_id
_entity_poly.type
_entity_poly.pdbx_seq_one_letter_code
_entity_poly.pdbx_strand_id
1 'polypeptide(L)'
;MNDQQLWQHGLQALNEQLQISTPAKKLQLMELLTKYNRGKELLVAITQAINSESICRECAGQCCLNGKYRMNVLDALSLQVSDIKISPDFSQKPLCPCSTATGCKLEPAFRPADCVFFVCSAIDHCLSVTDRNKLEACEKTLRGCLSSASQMLGISVSKPLLLWAEKEPNN
;
A
#
# COMPACT_ATOMS: atom_id res chain seq x y z
N MET A 1 13.27 16.92 -8.45
CA MET A 1 13.14 16.51 -7.05
C MET A 1 13.74 15.12 -6.89
N ASN A 2 14.44 14.82 -5.78
CA ASN A 2 14.87 13.46 -5.45
C ASN A 2 13.70 12.65 -4.86
N ASP A 3 13.86 11.33 -4.67
CA ASP A 3 12.77 10.45 -4.18
C ASP A 3 12.24 10.90 -2.79
N GLN A 4 13.11 11.38 -1.89
CA GLN A 4 12.69 11.90 -0.58
C GLN A 4 11.85 13.18 -0.73
N GLN A 5 12.24 14.09 -1.61
CA GLN A 5 11.50 15.31 -1.91
C GLN A 5 10.14 15.00 -2.54
N LEU A 6 10.08 14.06 -3.48
CA LEU A 6 8.81 13.60 -4.08
C LEU A 6 7.89 12.95 -3.05
N TRP A 7 8.44 12.16 -2.13
CA TRP A 7 7.67 11.58 -1.02
C TRP A 7 7.02 12.66 -0.16
N GLN A 8 7.81 13.62 0.32
CA GLN A 8 7.30 14.70 1.17
C GLN A 8 6.28 15.58 0.44
N HIS A 9 6.57 15.93 -0.81
CA HIS A 9 5.65 16.70 -1.65
C HIS A 9 4.32 15.98 -1.85
N GLY A 10 4.36 14.67 -2.14
CA GLY A 10 3.15 13.86 -2.27
C GLY A 10 2.33 13.80 -0.98
N LEU A 11 2.97 13.58 0.18
CA LEU A 11 2.25 13.58 1.46
C LEU A 11 1.63 14.95 1.77
N GLN A 12 2.35 16.04 1.50
CA GLN A 12 1.84 17.39 1.70
C GLN A 12 0.60 17.66 0.83
N ALA A 13 0.66 17.36 -0.46
CA ALA A 13 -0.46 17.56 -1.39
C ALA A 13 -1.70 16.76 -0.96
N LEU A 14 -1.52 15.53 -0.47
CA LEU A 14 -2.62 14.72 0.07
C LEU A 14 -3.21 15.33 1.34
N ASN A 15 -2.38 15.83 2.25
CA ASN A 15 -2.85 16.50 3.45
C ASN A 15 -3.64 17.78 3.13
N GLU A 16 -3.19 18.58 2.15
CA GLU A 16 -3.91 19.76 1.68
C GLU A 16 -5.29 19.39 1.10
N GLN A 17 -5.36 18.35 0.26
CA GLN A 17 -6.63 17.81 -0.25
C GLN A 17 -7.56 17.31 0.86
N LEU A 18 -7.01 16.67 1.88
CA LEU A 18 -7.77 16.27 3.06
C LEU A 18 -8.30 17.50 3.79
N GLN A 19 -7.50 18.53 4.03
CA GLN A 19 -7.92 19.72 4.77
C GLN A 19 -9.12 20.43 4.12
N ILE A 20 -9.10 20.60 2.80
CA ILE A 20 -10.17 21.27 2.04
C ILE A 20 -11.41 20.38 1.78
N SER A 21 -11.34 19.08 2.10
CA SER A 21 -12.47 18.16 1.93
C SER A 21 -13.57 18.38 2.96
N THR A 22 -14.82 18.23 2.54
CA THR A 22 -15.99 18.35 3.43
C THR A 22 -15.99 17.26 4.51
N PRO A 23 -16.62 17.50 5.68
CA PRO A 23 -16.73 16.48 6.73
C PRO A 23 -17.37 15.17 6.24
N ALA A 24 -18.39 15.24 5.39
CA ALA A 24 -19.03 14.07 4.81
C ALA A 24 -18.07 13.26 3.93
N LYS A 25 -17.27 13.93 3.08
CA LYS A 25 -16.28 13.27 2.23
C LYS A 25 -15.14 12.65 3.06
N LYS A 26 -14.71 13.31 4.14
CA LYS A 26 -13.74 12.77 5.10
C LYS A 26 -14.27 11.49 5.76
N LEU A 27 -15.52 11.50 6.22
CA LEU A 27 -16.13 10.32 6.84
C LEU A 27 -16.20 9.14 5.87
N GLN A 28 -16.68 9.37 4.64
CA GLN A 28 -16.73 8.34 3.59
C GLN A 28 -15.33 7.78 3.29
N LEU A 29 -14.31 8.64 3.24
CA LEU A 29 -12.93 8.20 3.06
C LEU A 29 -12.44 7.34 4.22
N MET A 30 -12.73 7.72 5.47
CA MET A 30 -12.34 6.95 6.65
C MET A 30 -12.97 5.55 6.67
N GLU A 31 -14.25 5.44 6.31
CA GLU A 31 -14.94 4.15 6.20
C GLU A 31 -14.32 3.27 5.10
N LEU A 32 -14.02 3.86 3.94
CA LEU A 32 -13.36 3.18 2.84
C LEU A 32 -11.95 2.71 3.24
N LEU A 33 -11.16 3.58 3.88
CA LEU A 33 -9.80 3.26 4.34
C LEU A 33 -9.82 2.16 5.42
N THR A 34 -10.81 2.15 6.31
CA THR A 34 -10.99 1.08 7.30
C THR A 34 -11.19 -0.26 6.60
N LYS A 35 -12.10 -0.31 5.61
CA LYS A 35 -12.34 -1.52 4.81
C LYS A 35 -11.09 -1.95 4.03
N TYR A 36 -10.39 -0.99 3.44
CA TYR A 36 -9.17 -1.21 2.68
C TYR A 36 -8.05 -1.78 3.57
N ASN A 37 -7.77 -1.15 4.71
CA ASN A 37 -6.76 -1.62 5.65
C ASN A 37 -7.08 -3.02 6.17
N ARG A 38 -8.34 -3.28 6.53
CA ARG A 38 -8.77 -4.60 6.98
C ARG A 38 -8.58 -5.68 5.92
N GLY A 39 -8.89 -5.37 4.66
CA GLY A 39 -8.65 -6.32 3.56
C GLY A 39 -7.16 -6.64 3.39
N LYS A 40 -6.26 -5.66 3.57
CA LYS A 40 -4.81 -5.87 3.51
C LYS A 40 -4.31 -6.75 4.66
N GLU A 41 -4.80 -6.53 5.88
CA GLU A 41 -4.51 -7.40 7.03
C GLU A 41 -4.92 -8.85 6.75
N LEU A 42 -6.11 -9.06 6.20
CA LEU A 42 -6.62 -10.40 5.88
C LEU A 42 -5.76 -11.10 4.84
N LEU A 43 -5.37 -10.42 3.75
CA LEU A 43 -4.45 -10.98 2.75
C LEU A 43 -3.12 -11.40 3.37
N VAL A 44 -2.52 -10.53 4.19
CA VAL A 44 -1.27 -10.83 4.87
C VAL A 44 -1.43 -12.03 5.81
N ALA A 45 -2.49 -12.08 6.62
CA ALA A 45 -2.76 -13.18 7.55
C ALA A 45 -2.90 -14.53 6.83
N ILE A 46 -3.57 -14.56 5.68
CA ILE A 46 -3.69 -15.79 4.87
C ILE A 46 -2.31 -16.30 4.44
N THR A 47 -1.46 -15.42 3.94
CA THR A 47 -0.10 -15.83 3.51
C THR A 47 0.82 -16.15 4.70
N GLN A 48 0.66 -15.47 5.84
CA GLN A 48 1.44 -15.76 7.05
C GLN A 48 1.11 -17.13 7.64
N ALA A 49 -0.14 -17.61 7.49
CA ALA A 49 -0.54 -18.95 7.93
C ALA A 49 0.24 -20.07 7.23
N ILE A 50 0.82 -19.80 6.06
CA ILE A 50 1.71 -20.71 5.32
C ILE A 50 3.19 -20.30 5.41
N ASN A 51 3.55 -19.49 6.42
CA ASN A 51 4.91 -19.02 6.69
C ASN A 51 5.54 -18.27 5.49
N SER A 52 4.76 -17.42 4.82
CA SER A 52 5.23 -16.61 3.67
C SER A 52 6.46 -15.76 3.98
N GLU A 53 6.68 -15.39 5.24
CA GLU A 53 7.87 -14.64 5.66
C GLU A 53 9.17 -15.42 5.46
N SER A 54 9.18 -16.73 5.73
CA SER A 54 10.37 -17.56 5.45
C SER A 54 10.60 -17.68 3.95
N ILE A 55 9.53 -17.92 3.18
CA ILE A 55 9.58 -18.02 1.72
C ILE A 55 10.14 -16.73 1.10
N CYS A 56 9.72 -15.57 1.60
CA CYS A 56 10.21 -14.27 1.16
C CYS A 56 11.68 -14.01 1.53
N ARG A 57 12.14 -14.50 2.69
CA ARG A 57 13.57 -14.40 3.09
C ARG A 57 14.47 -15.28 2.23
N GLU A 58 14.03 -16.49 1.89
CA GLU A 58 14.79 -17.42 1.04
C GLU A 58 14.99 -16.87 -0.38
N CYS A 59 14.01 -16.13 -0.91
CA CYS A 59 14.16 -15.45 -2.21
C CYS A 59 14.86 -14.10 -2.11
N ALA A 60 15.39 -13.71 -0.94
CA ALA A 60 16.02 -12.40 -0.69
C ALA A 60 15.17 -11.19 -1.11
N GLY A 61 13.84 -11.31 -1.05
CA GLY A 61 12.94 -10.21 -1.37
C GLY A 61 13.00 -9.73 -2.82
N GLN A 62 13.18 -10.64 -3.80
CA GLN A 62 13.12 -10.28 -5.24
C GLN A 62 11.86 -9.48 -5.60
N CYS A 63 10.71 -9.78 -4.96
CA CYS A 63 9.46 -9.01 -5.14
C CYS A 63 9.53 -7.58 -4.56
N CYS A 64 10.43 -7.32 -3.61
CA CYS A 64 10.68 -6.03 -2.98
C CYS A 64 11.69 -5.16 -3.75
N LEU A 65 12.34 -5.68 -4.79
CA LEU A 65 13.16 -4.87 -5.69
C LEU A 65 12.31 -3.75 -6.32
N ASN A 66 12.90 -2.56 -6.42
CA ASN A 66 12.21 -1.34 -6.84
C ASN A 66 10.99 -0.99 -5.97
N GLY A 67 11.00 -1.40 -4.70
CA GLY A 67 9.91 -1.23 -3.75
C GLY A 67 9.48 0.23 -3.52
N LYS A 68 10.31 1.21 -3.92
CA LYS A 68 10.00 2.64 -3.82
C LYS A 68 8.73 3.06 -4.59
N TYR A 69 8.31 2.29 -5.59
CA TYR A 69 7.09 2.56 -6.36
C TYR A 69 5.87 1.75 -5.92
N ARG A 70 5.97 0.96 -4.84
CA ARG A 70 4.85 0.12 -4.39
C ARG A 70 3.79 0.89 -3.63
N MET A 71 4.21 1.90 -2.85
CA MET A 71 3.28 2.75 -2.12
C MET A 71 2.45 3.58 -3.11
N ASN A 72 1.16 3.30 -3.20
CA ASN A 72 0.24 4.12 -3.99
C ASN A 72 -0.34 5.28 -3.16
N VAL A 73 -1.07 6.16 -3.82
CA VAL A 73 -1.70 7.32 -3.18
C VAL A 73 -2.72 6.92 -2.11
N LEU A 74 -3.52 5.85 -2.31
CA LEU A 74 -4.47 5.40 -1.29
C LEU A 74 -3.78 4.84 -0.04
N ASP A 75 -2.66 4.13 -0.21
CA ASP A 75 -1.84 3.66 0.90
C ASP A 75 -1.24 4.84 1.68
N ALA A 76 -0.79 5.89 0.99
CA ALA A 76 -0.30 7.11 1.62
C ALA A 76 -1.41 7.88 2.37
N LEU A 77 -2.62 7.96 1.80
CA LEU A 77 -3.79 8.52 2.49
C LEU A 77 -4.15 7.73 3.74
N SER A 78 -4.06 6.40 3.69
CA SER A 78 -4.26 5.54 4.85
C SER A 78 -3.31 5.88 5.99
N LEU A 79 -2.02 6.06 5.70
CA LEU A 79 -1.01 6.48 6.68
C LEU A 79 -1.35 7.85 7.29
N GLN A 80 -1.71 8.83 6.45
CA GLN A 80 -2.05 10.20 6.90
C GLN A 80 -3.27 10.22 7.82
N VAL A 81 -4.36 9.55 7.41
CA VAL A 81 -5.62 9.51 8.18
C VAL A 81 -5.44 8.76 9.50
N SER A 82 -4.54 7.77 9.56
CA SER A 82 -4.22 7.02 10.78
C SER A 82 -3.08 7.63 11.61
N ASP A 83 -2.57 8.82 11.25
CA ASP A 83 -1.40 9.48 11.87
C ASP A 83 -0.17 8.56 12.01
N ILE A 84 0.01 7.65 11.05
CA ILE A 84 1.15 6.73 11.02
C ILE A 84 2.31 7.41 10.31
N LYS A 85 3.32 7.77 11.09
CA LYS A 85 4.54 8.42 10.58
C LYS A 85 5.56 7.37 10.17
N ILE A 86 5.96 7.42 8.90
CA ILE A 86 7.03 6.58 8.37
C ILE A 86 8.12 7.44 7.73
N SER A 87 9.36 6.98 7.82
CA SER A 87 10.52 7.60 7.17
C SER A 87 11.18 6.56 6.26
N PRO A 88 10.73 6.44 5.00
CA PRO A 88 11.32 5.51 4.06
C PRO A 88 12.78 5.89 3.78
N ASP A 89 13.68 4.90 3.76
CA ASP A 89 15.09 5.12 3.46
C ASP A 89 15.37 4.84 1.97
N PHE A 90 15.31 5.89 1.17
CA PHE A 90 15.53 5.80 -0.28
C PHE A 90 17.01 5.62 -0.68
N SER A 91 17.95 5.55 0.27
CA SER A 91 19.36 5.23 -0.02
C SER A 91 19.58 3.74 -0.28
N GLN A 92 18.67 2.87 0.19
CA GLN A 92 18.78 1.40 0.12
C GLN A 92 18.52 0.78 -1.26
N LYS A 93 18.57 1.58 -2.33
CA LYS A 93 18.29 1.09 -3.69
C LYS A 93 19.23 -0.07 -4.05
N PRO A 94 18.72 -1.11 -4.74
CA PRO A 94 17.38 -1.24 -5.32
C PRO A 94 16.30 -1.79 -4.37
N LEU A 95 16.58 -1.96 -3.08
CA LEU A 95 15.65 -2.52 -2.10
C LEU A 95 14.51 -1.55 -1.77
N CYS A 96 13.44 -2.10 -1.20
CA CYS A 96 12.30 -1.33 -0.73
C CYS A 96 12.73 -0.36 0.39
N PRO A 97 12.37 0.93 0.34
CA PRO A 97 12.77 1.91 1.35
C PRO A 97 12.10 1.69 2.73
N CYS A 98 11.06 0.84 2.77
CA CYS A 98 10.40 0.38 3.99
C CYS A 98 10.87 -1.01 4.45
N SER A 99 11.93 -1.58 3.86
CA SER A 99 12.48 -2.86 4.28
C SER A 99 13.57 -2.72 5.37
N THR A 100 13.82 -3.82 6.08
CA THR A 100 14.87 -4.02 7.06
C THR A 100 15.41 -5.45 6.92
N ALA A 101 16.50 -5.75 7.62
CA ALA A 101 17.02 -7.12 7.71
C ALA A 101 15.99 -8.14 8.26
N THR A 102 15.02 -7.69 9.06
CA THR A 102 14.01 -8.57 9.68
C THR A 102 12.67 -8.59 8.94
N GLY A 103 12.52 -7.80 7.85
CA GLY A 103 11.29 -7.72 7.07
C GLY A 103 10.81 -6.30 6.83
N CYS A 104 9.51 -6.13 6.57
CA CYS A 104 8.91 -4.83 6.29
C CYS A 104 8.67 -4.03 7.59
N LYS A 105 9.00 -2.73 7.61
CA LYS A 105 8.69 -1.80 8.71
C LYS A 105 7.20 -1.48 8.85
N LEU A 106 6.40 -1.83 7.83
CA LEU A 106 4.97 -1.53 7.80
C LEU A 106 4.18 -2.70 8.36
N GLU A 107 3.34 -2.39 9.33
CA GLU A 107 2.31 -3.31 9.82
C GLU A 107 1.40 -3.75 8.66
N PRO A 108 0.82 -4.97 8.72
CA PRO A 108 0.01 -5.54 7.65
C PRO A 108 -1.04 -4.58 7.04
N ALA A 109 -1.74 -3.83 7.89
CA ALA A 109 -2.76 -2.85 7.50
C ALA A 109 -2.24 -1.69 6.63
N PHE A 110 -0.95 -1.37 6.74
CA PHE A 110 -0.34 -0.21 6.09
C PHE A 110 0.70 -0.61 5.02
N ARG A 111 0.90 -1.92 4.79
CA ARG A 111 1.68 -2.39 3.65
C ARG A 111 1.03 -1.92 2.34
N PRO A 112 1.81 -1.66 1.28
CA PRO A 112 1.23 -1.28 0.00
C PRO A 112 0.32 -2.36 -0.58
N ALA A 113 -0.76 -1.97 -1.25
CA ALA A 113 -1.71 -2.92 -1.86
C ALA A 113 -1.01 -3.92 -2.78
N ASP A 114 -0.12 -3.44 -3.66
CA ASP A 114 0.61 -4.30 -4.60
C ASP A 114 1.49 -5.33 -3.89
N CYS A 115 1.97 -5.03 -2.67
CA CYS A 115 2.77 -5.97 -1.88
C CYS A 115 1.92 -7.09 -1.27
N VAL A 116 0.62 -6.87 -1.05
CA VAL A 116 -0.28 -7.86 -0.45
C VAL A 116 -1.14 -8.57 -1.49
N PHE A 117 -1.35 -7.99 -2.68
CA PHE A 117 -1.95 -8.65 -3.83
C PHE A 117 -1.03 -9.73 -4.43
N PHE A 118 0.27 -9.48 -4.40
CA PHE A 118 1.20 -10.36 -5.09
C PHE A 118 1.44 -11.65 -4.30
N VAL A 119 1.00 -12.76 -4.89
CA VAL A 119 1.29 -14.12 -4.44
C VAL A 119 2.26 -14.74 -5.44
N CYS A 120 3.51 -14.99 -5.03
CA CYS A 120 4.48 -15.66 -5.90
C CYS A 120 4.16 -17.16 -6.03
N SER A 121 4.72 -17.83 -7.03
CA SER A 121 4.50 -19.26 -7.24
C SER A 121 4.83 -20.10 -6.01
N ALA A 122 5.90 -19.78 -5.27
CA ALA A 122 6.25 -20.51 -4.05
C ALA A 122 5.16 -20.42 -2.97
N ILE A 123 4.56 -19.23 -2.78
CA ILE A 123 3.44 -19.05 -1.86
C ILE A 123 2.19 -19.75 -2.41
N ASP A 124 1.90 -19.62 -3.71
CA ASP A 124 0.69 -20.20 -4.30
C ASP A 124 0.63 -21.73 -4.16
N HIS A 125 1.76 -22.43 -4.32
CA HIS A 125 1.82 -23.89 -4.15
C HIS A 125 1.50 -24.35 -2.71
N CYS A 126 1.67 -23.48 -1.73
CA CYS A 126 1.36 -23.78 -0.32
C CYS A 126 -0.08 -23.45 0.06
N LEU A 127 -0.84 -22.75 -0.80
CA LEU A 127 -2.21 -22.34 -0.50
C LEU A 127 -3.22 -23.46 -0.73
N SER A 128 -4.13 -23.61 0.23
CA SER A 128 -5.33 -24.42 0.03
C SER A 128 -6.30 -23.76 -0.97
N VAL A 129 -7.19 -24.54 -1.57
CA VAL A 129 -8.28 -24.01 -2.43
C VAL A 129 -9.12 -23.00 -1.66
N THR A 130 -9.41 -23.27 -0.39
CA THR A 130 -10.18 -22.38 0.48
C THR A 130 -9.46 -21.04 0.67
N ASP A 131 -8.15 -21.04 0.86
CA ASP A 131 -7.39 -19.81 1.08
C ASP A 131 -7.19 -19.02 -0.21
N ARG A 132 -7.05 -19.69 -1.36
CA ARG A 132 -7.09 -19.04 -2.69
C ARG A 132 -8.39 -18.29 -2.91
N ASN A 133 -9.54 -18.92 -2.61
CA ASN A 133 -10.83 -18.26 -2.74
C ASN A 133 -10.97 -17.04 -1.81
N LYS A 134 -10.42 -17.12 -0.58
CA LYS A 134 -10.39 -15.97 0.34
C LYS A 134 -9.50 -14.84 -0.20
N LEU A 135 -8.33 -15.16 -0.74
CA LEU A 135 -7.43 -14.17 -1.36
C LEU A 135 -8.12 -13.46 -2.51
N GLU A 136 -8.76 -14.20 -3.43
CA GLU A 136 -9.48 -13.63 -4.57
C GLU A 136 -10.62 -12.69 -4.11
N ALA A 137 -11.43 -13.11 -3.12
CA ALA A 137 -12.49 -12.29 -2.57
C ALA A 137 -11.96 -11.01 -1.89
N CYS A 138 -10.85 -11.11 -1.15
CA CYS A 138 -10.19 -9.96 -0.53
C CYS A 138 -9.58 -9.02 -1.58
N GLU A 139 -8.91 -9.55 -2.60
CA GLU A 139 -8.36 -8.76 -3.70
C GLU A 139 -9.45 -7.98 -4.43
N LYS A 140 -10.56 -8.64 -4.78
CA LYS A 140 -11.72 -7.98 -5.40
C LYS A 140 -12.24 -6.84 -4.53
N THR A 141 -12.26 -7.04 -3.22
CA THR A 141 -12.68 -6.02 -2.25
C THR A 141 -11.75 -4.80 -2.25
N LEU A 142 -10.43 -5.02 -2.20
CA LEU A 142 -9.44 -3.94 -2.20
C LEU A 142 -9.40 -3.18 -3.52
N ARG A 143 -9.51 -3.89 -4.66
CA ARG A 143 -9.65 -3.26 -5.98
C ARG A 143 -10.92 -2.41 -6.06
N GLY A 144 -12.03 -2.88 -5.47
CA GLY A 144 -13.24 -2.09 -5.30
C GLY A 144 -13.01 -0.80 -4.50
N CYS A 145 -12.26 -0.87 -3.39
CA CYS A 145 -11.91 0.30 -2.59
C CYS A 145 -11.07 1.31 -3.39
N LEU A 146 -10.07 0.85 -4.15
CA LEU A 146 -9.25 1.70 -5.02
C LEU A 146 -10.10 2.43 -6.08
N SER A 147 -11.03 1.72 -6.71
CA SER A 147 -11.95 2.30 -7.69
C SER A 147 -12.89 3.33 -7.06
N SER A 148 -13.53 2.98 -5.94
CA SER A 148 -14.43 3.90 -5.22
C SER A 148 -13.71 5.14 -4.71
N ALA A 149 -12.49 4.99 -4.18
CA ALA A 149 -11.68 6.11 -3.74
C ALA A 149 -11.26 7.01 -4.91
N SER A 150 -10.87 6.43 -6.04
CA SER A 150 -10.54 7.20 -7.25
C SER A 150 -11.72 8.04 -7.72
N GLN A 151 -12.92 7.44 -7.77
CA GLN A 151 -14.14 8.13 -8.17
C GLN A 151 -14.52 9.25 -7.18
N MET A 152 -14.46 8.97 -5.88
CA MET A 152 -14.82 9.93 -4.83
C MET A 152 -13.86 11.11 -4.75
N LEU A 153 -12.55 10.87 -4.94
CA LEU A 153 -11.51 11.89 -4.82
C LEU A 153 -11.24 12.62 -6.14
N GLY A 154 -11.59 12.02 -7.29
CA GLY A 154 -11.31 12.61 -8.61
C GLY A 154 -9.84 12.51 -9.03
N ILE A 155 -9.05 11.66 -8.35
CA ILE A 155 -7.63 11.45 -8.61
C ILE A 155 -7.31 9.95 -8.78
N SER A 156 -6.20 9.63 -9.43
CA SER A 156 -5.76 8.24 -9.63
C SER A 156 -5.09 7.67 -8.38
N VAL A 157 -5.87 7.15 -7.43
CA VAL A 157 -5.31 6.73 -6.12
C VAL A 157 -4.47 5.45 -6.18
N SER A 158 -4.59 4.65 -7.23
CA SER A 158 -3.78 3.44 -7.47
C SER A 158 -2.38 3.75 -8.02
N LYS A 159 -2.10 5.00 -8.39
CA LYS A 159 -0.81 5.41 -8.93
C LYS A 159 0.26 5.41 -7.81
N PRO A 160 1.50 4.98 -8.09
CA PRO A 160 2.61 5.13 -7.15
C PRO A 160 2.77 6.57 -6.68
N LEU A 161 2.88 6.80 -5.37
CA LEU A 161 2.93 8.14 -4.77
C LEU A 161 4.02 9.01 -5.40
N LEU A 162 5.22 8.46 -5.60
CA LEU A 162 6.34 9.22 -6.18
C LEU A 162 6.05 9.68 -7.62
N LEU A 163 5.40 8.82 -8.41
CA LEU A 163 5.03 9.16 -9.80
C LEU A 163 3.81 10.07 -9.86
N TRP A 164 2.93 9.99 -8.86
CA TRP A 164 1.81 10.91 -8.70
C TRP A 164 2.33 12.32 -8.38
N ALA A 165 3.15 12.45 -7.35
CA ALA A 165 3.79 13.70 -6.93
C ALA A 165 4.69 14.33 -8.01
N GLU A 166 5.31 13.54 -8.87
CA GLU A 166 6.11 14.07 -9.99
C GLU A 166 5.25 14.73 -11.09
N LYS A 167 4.00 14.28 -11.26
CA LYS A 167 3.12 14.74 -12.34
C LYS A 167 2.00 15.68 -11.88
N GLU A 168 1.82 15.88 -10.58
CA GLU A 168 0.88 16.88 -10.08
C GLU A 168 1.33 18.25 -10.59
N PRO A 169 0.58 18.92 -11.48
CA PRO A 169 0.85 20.29 -11.81
C PRO A 169 0.59 21.10 -10.54
N ASN A 170 1.53 21.96 -10.15
CA ASN A 170 1.36 22.89 -9.02
C ASN A 170 -0.06 23.48 -9.07
N ASN A 171 -0.91 23.13 -8.09
CA ASN A 171 -2.15 23.85 -7.82
C ASN A 171 -1.82 25.25 -7.32
#